data_AF-L7QZU3-F1
#
_entry.id   AF-L7QZU3-F1
#
_cell.length_a   1.000
_cell.length_b   1.000
_cell.length_c   1.000
_cell.angle_alpha   90.00
_cell.angle_beta   90.00
_cell.angle_gamma   90.00
#
_symmetry.space_group_name_H-M   'P 1'
#
loop_
_entity.id
_entity.type
_entity.pdbx_description
1 polymer ?
#
loop_
_entity_poly.entity_id
_entity_poly.type
_entity_poly.pdbx_seq_one_letter_code
_entity_poly.pdbx_strand_id
1 'polypeptide(L)'
;HLTGDIHAVTAANNLLAAQLDARIFHELTQKDAALYDRLVPKVKGVRKFSAIQLRRLQRLNIQKTDPDSLTAEERAKFARLNIDPKNIMWNRVLDVSDRFLRQITIGQSPTEKGFTRTTCFDISVASEIMAILALGTSLEDMSERLANMVVALDKSGNPVTADDLGMTGALMVLLRDAFEPTLMQSLEGTPVLVHA
;
A
#
# COMPACT_ATOMS: atom_id res chain seq x y z
N HIS A 1 -11.10 21.38 -8.20
CA HIS A 1 -10.54 21.00 -6.89
C HIS A 1 -9.03 21.33 -6.87
N LEU A 2 -8.66 22.57 -7.23
CA LEU A 2 -7.27 22.89 -7.64
C LEU A 2 -6.84 21.93 -8.78
N THR A 3 -5.66 21.31 -8.68
CA THR A 3 -5.06 20.36 -9.64
C THR A 3 -5.42 18.90 -9.39
N GLY A 4 -6.09 18.59 -8.27
CA GLY A 4 -6.51 17.23 -7.94
C GLY A 4 -5.55 16.46 -7.04
N ASP A 5 -4.53 17.11 -6.47
CA ASP A 5 -3.50 16.46 -5.64
C ASP A 5 -4.12 15.71 -4.44
N ILE A 6 -5.08 16.34 -3.74
CA ILE A 6 -5.79 15.69 -2.62
C ILE A 6 -6.60 14.47 -3.10
N HIS A 7 -7.14 14.49 -4.32
CA HIS A 7 -7.84 13.34 -4.89
C HIS A 7 -6.87 12.19 -5.19
N ALA A 8 -5.68 12.50 -5.70
CA ALA A 8 -4.61 11.52 -5.93
C ALA A 8 -4.16 10.86 -4.62
N VAL A 9 -3.95 11.66 -3.56
CA VAL A 9 -3.64 11.16 -2.20
C VAL A 9 -4.77 10.27 -1.68
N THR A 10 -6.02 10.72 -1.80
CA THR A 10 -7.20 9.97 -1.36
C THR A 10 -7.29 8.61 -2.06
N ALA A 11 -7.11 8.60 -3.38
CA ALA A 11 -7.13 7.38 -4.19
C ALA A 11 -5.99 6.43 -3.81
N ALA A 12 -4.76 6.93 -3.68
CA ALA A 12 -3.58 6.15 -3.33
C ALA A 12 -3.71 5.52 -1.93
N ASN A 13 -4.11 6.30 -0.92
CA ASN A 13 -4.31 5.81 0.44
C ASN A 13 -5.37 4.70 0.50
N ASN A 14 -6.51 4.93 -0.15
CA ASN A 14 -7.61 3.98 -0.14
C ASN A 14 -7.33 2.73 -0.99
N LEU A 15 -6.52 2.84 -2.04
CA LEU A 15 -6.03 1.69 -2.80
C LEU A 15 -5.15 0.79 -1.91
N LEU A 16 -4.25 1.38 -1.11
CA LEU A 16 -3.43 0.62 -0.16
C LEU A 16 -4.29 -0.07 0.91
N ALA A 17 -5.29 0.63 1.46
CA ALA A 17 -6.24 0.05 2.40
C ALA A 17 -7.06 -1.10 1.80
N ALA A 18 -7.49 -0.97 0.53
CA ALA A 18 -8.19 -2.02 -0.18
C ALA A 18 -7.30 -3.25 -0.42
N GLN A 19 -6.05 -3.04 -0.84
CA GLN A 19 -5.09 -4.13 -1.03
C GLN A 19 -4.78 -4.85 0.28
N LEU A 20 -4.67 -4.12 1.39
CA LEU A 20 -4.46 -4.71 2.72
C LEU A 20 -5.58 -5.70 3.07
N ASP A 21 -6.84 -5.28 2.94
CA ASP A 21 -7.99 -6.15 3.24
C ASP A 21 -8.09 -7.33 2.27
N ALA A 22 -7.86 -7.09 0.96
CA ALA A 22 -7.84 -8.16 -0.04
C ALA A 22 -6.73 -9.19 0.23
N ARG A 23 -5.55 -8.74 0.66
CA ARG A 23 -4.43 -9.60 1.04
C ARG A 23 -4.81 -10.50 2.22
N ILE A 24 -5.39 -9.93 3.27
CA ILE A 24 -5.83 -10.70 4.44
C ILE A 24 -6.88 -11.75 4.04
N PHE A 25 -7.89 -11.35 3.27
CA PHE A 25 -8.95 -12.25 2.80
C PHE A 25 -8.38 -13.44 1.99
N HIS A 26 -7.47 -13.18 1.06
CA HIS A 26 -6.86 -14.24 0.26
C HIS A 26 -5.95 -15.14 1.09
N GLU A 27 -5.22 -14.59 2.05
CA GLU A 27 -4.42 -15.39 2.98
C GLU A 27 -5.27 -16.31 3.85
N LEU A 28 -6.44 -15.87 4.32
CA LEU A 28 -7.35 -16.69 5.13
C LEU A 28 -7.98 -17.84 4.33
N THR A 29 -8.14 -17.68 3.04
CA THR A 29 -8.93 -18.59 2.20
C THR A 29 -8.09 -19.51 1.31
N GLN A 30 -6.77 -19.32 1.25
CA GLN A 30 -5.90 -20.03 0.32
C GLN A 30 -4.66 -20.64 0.99
N LYS A 31 -4.18 -21.74 0.41
CA LYS A 31 -2.94 -22.42 0.80
C LYS A 31 -1.71 -21.65 0.30
N ASP A 32 -0.59 -21.78 0.99
CA ASP A 32 0.64 -21.03 0.73
C ASP A 32 1.21 -21.24 -0.68
N ALA A 33 1.18 -22.50 -1.17
CA ALA A 33 1.60 -22.80 -2.53
C ALA A 33 0.75 -22.05 -3.58
N ALA A 34 -0.57 -21.98 -3.36
CA ALA A 34 -1.48 -21.29 -4.27
C ALA A 34 -1.32 -19.76 -4.20
N LEU A 35 -0.95 -19.20 -3.04
CA LEU A 35 -0.58 -17.79 -2.92
C LEU A 35 0.70 -17.49 -3.68
N TYR A 36 1.74 -18.33 -3.49
CA TYR A 36 3.01 -18.20 -4.19
C TYR A 36 2.84 -18.24 -5.71
N ASP A 37 2.05 -19.19 -6.21
CA ASP A 37 1.81 -19.37 -7.64
C ASP A 37 1.09 -18.18 -8.29
N ARG A 38 0.28 -17.44 -7.53
CA ARG A 38 -0.38 -16.21 -8.01
C ARG A 38 0.55 -15.00 -7.96
N LEU A 39 1.41 -14.92 -6.94
CA LEU A 39 2.39 -13.85 -6.82
C LEU A 39 3.49 -13.99 -7.88
N VAL A 40 3.92 -15.22 -8.18
CA VAL A 40 4.99 -15.51 -9.14
C VAL A 40 4.47 -16.51 -10.18
N PRO A 41 3.58 -16.07 -11.09
CA PRO A 41 2.99 -16.94 -12.09
C PRO A 41 4.03 -17.41 -13.10
N LYS A 42 3.80 -18.59 -13.69
CA LYS A 42 4.57 -19.03 -14.85
C LYS A 42 4.07 -18.31 -16.09
N VAL A 43 4.92 -17.49 -16.70
CA VAL A 43 4.65 -16.85 -17.99
C VAL A 43 5.50 -17.55 -19.04
N LYS A 44 4.85 -18.18 -20.03
CA LYS A 44 5.54 -19.01 -21.05
C LYS A 44 6.43 -20.10 -20.42
N GLY A 45 5.95 -20.70 -19.32
CA GLY A 45 6.65 -21.77 -18.60
C GLY A 45 7.72 -21.31 -17.60
N VAL A 46 8.09 -20.03 -17.59
CA VAL A 46 9.17 -19.49 -16.75
C VAL A 46 8.61 -18.61 -15.63
N ARG A 47 9.16 -18.75 -14.42
CA ARG A 47 8.91 -17.81 -13.30
C ARG A 47 10.03 -16.78 -13.25
N LYS A 48 9.67 -15.53 -12.92
CA LYS A 48 10.64 -14.46 -12.68
C LYS A 48 10.16 -13.57 -11.55
N PHE A 49 11.04 -13.26 -10.62
CA PHE A 49 10.75 -12.24 -9.62
C PHE A 49 10.80 -10.84 -10.25
N SER A 50 9.83 -10.01 -9.88
CA SER A 50 9.87 -8.57 -10.11
C SER A 50 10.78 -7.87 -9.11
N ALA A 51 11.14 -6.60 -9.37
CA ALA A 51 12.02 -5.82 -8.49
C ALA A 51 11.50 -5.73 -7.04
N ILE A 52 10.18 -5.55 -6.87
CA ILE A 52 9.53 -5.49 -5.55
C ILE A 52 9.60 -6.83 -4.81
N GLN A 53 9.52 -7.95 -5.54
CA GLN A 53 9.64 -9.28 -4.98
C GLN A 53 11.08 -9.60 -4.56
N LEU A 54 12.07 -9.12 -5.32
CA LEU A 54 13.48 -9.23 -4.95
C LEU A 54 13.78 -8.45 -3.66
N ARG A 55 13.26 -7.23 -3.50
CA ARG A 55 13.37 -6.47 -2.25
C ARG A 55 12.75 -7.21 -1.06
N ARG A 56 11.59 -7.85 -1.27
CA ARG A 56 10.97 -8.67 -0.24
C ARG A 56 11.85 -9.85 0.18
N LEU A 57 12.47 -10.55 -0.77
CA LEU A 57 13.41 -11.64 -0.47
C LEU A 57 14.61 -11.15 0.35
N GLN A 58 15.15 -9.98 0.02
CA GLN A 58 16.22 -9.34 0.78
C GLN A 58 15.79 -9.06 2.23
N ARG A 59 14.59 -8.50 2.45
CA ARG A 59 14.04 -8.29 3.81
C ARG A 59 13.86 -9.59 4.59
N LEU A 60 13.56 -10.70 3.91
CA LEU A 60 13.45 -12.03 4.50
C LEU A 60 14.80 -12.76 4.67
N ASN A 61 15.91 -12.11 4.31
CA ASN A 61 17.26 -12.71 4.29
C ASN A 61 17.38 -13.96 3.40
N ILE A 62 16.65 -13.98 2.26
CA ILE A 62 16.70 -15.05 1.26
C ILE A 62 17.50 -14.56 0.06
N GLN A 63 18.66 -15.18 -0.19
CA GLN A 63 19.58 -14.77 -1.28
C GLN A 63 19.27 -15.41 -2.65
N LYS A 64 18.26 -16.27 -2.71
CA LYS A 64 17.88 -16.99 -3.93
C LYS A 64 17.11 -16.07 -4.88
N THR A 65 17.59 -15.97 -6.11
CA THR A 65 16.95 -15.14 -7.16
C THR A 65 16.14 -15.95 -8.17
N ASP A 66 16.27 -17.28 -8.16
CA ASP A 66 15.45 -18.18 -8.96
C ASP A 66 14.19 -18.59 -8.18
N PRO A 67 12.97 -18.25 -8.65
CA PRO A 67 11.73 -18.64 -8.00
C PRO A 67 11.53 -20.14 -7.81
N ASP A 68 12.09 -20.97 -8.69
CA ASP A 68 11.89 -22.42 -8.60
C ASP A 68 12.83 -23.06 -7.56
N SER A 69 13.92 -22.38 -7.20
CA SER A 69 14.91 -22.82 -6.19
C SER A 69 14.48 -22.66 -4.72
N LEU A 70 13.36 -21.96 -4.46
CA LEU A 70 12.84 -21.75 -3.11
C LEU A 70 12.25 -23.05 -2.51
N THR A 71 12.58 -23.34 -1.24
CA THR A 71 11.96 -24.43 -0.48
C THR A 71 10.49 -24.12 -0.17
N ALA A 72 9.72 -25.11 0.28
CA ALA A 72 8.32 -24.90 0.66
C ALA A 72 8.17 -23.85 1.78
N GLU A 73 9.07 -23.88 2.77
CA GLU A 73 9.10 -22.93 3.89
C GLU A 73 9.44 -21.53 3.43
N GLU A 74 10.43 -21.37 2.52
CA GLU A 74 10.80 -20.08 1.95
C GLU A 74 9.66 -19.50 1.11
N ARG A 75 8.99 -20.34 0.29
CA ARG A 75 7.81 -19.94 -0.48
C ARG A 75 6.67 -19.49 0.43
N ALA A 76 6.44 -20.19 1.54
CA ALA A 76 5.42 -19.82 2.51
C ALA A 76 5.73 -18.46 3.17
N LYS A 77 6.96 -18.27 3.67
CA LYS A 77 7.41 -16.98 4.24
C LYS A 77 7.35 -15.83 3.24
N PHE A 78 7.71 -16.10 1.98
CA PHE A 78 7.60 -15.10 0.92
C PHE A 78 6.13 -14.76 0.62
N ALA A 79 5.26 -15.76 0.47
CA ALA A 79 3.90 -15.54 0.00
C ALA A 79 2.92 -15.06 1.08
N ARG A 80 3.14 -15.40 2.34
CA ARG A 80 2.22 -15.07 3.44
C ARG A 80 2.81 -13.97 4.32
N LEU A 81 2.08 -12.86 4.46
CA LEU A 81 2.43 -11.77 5.39
C LEU A 81 1.95 -12.09 6.81
N ASN A 82 0.90 -12.89 6.95
CA ASN A 82 0.34 -13.28 8.24
C ASN A 82 -0.03 -12.06 9.11
N ILE A 83 -0.63 -11.07 8.48
CA ILE A 83 -1.07 -9.81 9.11
C ILE A 83 -2.00 -10.13 10.28
N ASP A 84 -1.77 -9.47 11.42
CA ASP A 84 -2.69 -9.52 12.54
C ASP A 84 -3.80 -8.47 12.38
N PRO A 85 -5.07 -8.88 12.22
CA PRO A 85 -6.18 -7.93 12.08
C PRO A 85 -6.35 -6.95 13.26
N LYS A 86 -5.79 -7.27 14.43
CA LYS A 86 -5.83 -6.39 15.61
C LYS A 86 -4.76 -5.30 15.57
N ASN A 87 -3.73 -5.46 14.75
CA ASN A 87 -2.59 -4.56 14.65
C ASN A 87 -2.49 -3.93 13.25
N ILE A 88 -3.63 -3.55 12.68
CA ILE A 88 -3.71 -2.74 11.46
C ILE A 88 -3.68 -1.27 11.87
N MET A 89 -2.69 -0.53 11.34
CA MET A 89 -2.49 0.89 11.64
C MET A 89 -3.00 1.79 10.50
N TRP A 90 -3.20 1.22 9.31
CA TRP A 90 -3.64 1.95 8.13
C TRP A 90 -5.15 2.16 8.08
N ASN A 91 -5.56 3.43 8.15
CA ASN A 91 -6.95 3.86 8.01
C ASN A 91 -7.30 4.21 6.55
N ARG A 92 -8.60 4.32 6.29
CA ARG A 92 -9.09 4.93 5.03
C ARG A 92 -9.12 6.44 5.16
N VAL A 93 -9.28 7.15 4.05
CA VAL A 93 -9.37 8.61 4.06
C VAL A 93 -10.45 9.15 3.14
N LEU A 94 -10.97 10.34 3.48
CA LEU A 94 -11.92 11.09 2.68
C LEU A 94 -11.73 12.59 2.93
N ASP A 95 -11.77 13.42 1.87
CA ASP A 95 -11.65 14.88 1.98
C ASP A 95 -13.01 15.55 2.25
N VAL A 96 -13.69 15.10 3.31
CA VAL A 96 -14.98 15.61 3.76
C VAL A 96 -15.04 15.59 5.28
N SER A 97 -15.64 16.61 5.89
CA SER A 97 -15.90 16.66 7.33
C SER A 97 -17.06 15.74 7.71
N ASP A 98 -16.81 14.42 7.78
CA ASP A 98 -17.81 13.42 8.17
C ASP A 98 -17.45 12.71 9.48
N ARG A 99 -18.11 13.11 10.57
CA ARG A 99 -17.86 12.53 11.90
C ARG A 99 -18.31 11.08 12.05
N PHE A 100 -19.26 10.60 11.22
CA PHE A 100 -19.83 9.26 11.36
C PHE A 100 -18.87 8.17 10.86
N LEU A 101 -17.83 8.55 10.12
CA LEU A 101 -16.79 7.64 9.64
C LEU A 101 -15.63 7.45 10.64
N ARG A 102 -15.65 8.13 11.80
CA ARG A 102 -14.63 7.99 12.86
C ARG A 102 -14.56 6.58 13.47
N GLN A 103 -15.61 5.78 13.32
CA GLN A 103 -15.58 4.36 13.66
C GLN A 103 -16.66 3.64 12.86
N ILE A 104 -16.26 2.65 12.06
CA ILE A 104 -17.15 1.86 11.23
C ILE A 104 -16.75 0.39 11.28
N THR A 105 -17.67 -0.50 10.88
CA THR A 105 -17.38 -1.91 10.61
C THR A 105 -17.42 -2.16 9.10
N ILE A 106 -16.38 -2.78 8.55
CA ILE A 106 -16.31 -3.16 7.13
C ILE A 106 -16.43 -4.68 6.97
N GLY A 107 -16.56 -5.14 5.72
CA GLY A 107 -16.58 -6.57 5.38
C GLY A 107 -17.89 -7.28 5.74
N GLN A 108 -18.99 -6.54 5.88
CA GLN A 108 -20.28 -7.09 6.30
C GLN A 108 -21.01 -7.88 5.20
N SER A 109 -20.54 -7.80 3.94
CA SER A 109 -21.10 -8.60 2.85
C SER A 109 -20.88 -10.10 3.10
N PRO A 110 -21.85 -10.98 2.80
CA PRO A 110 -21.65 -12.43 2.86
C PRO A 110 -20.47 -12.94 2.03
N THR A 111 -20.09 -12.21 0.97
CA THR A 111 -18.93 -12.53 0.11
C THR A 111 -17.61 -12.47 0.85
N GLU A 112 -17.53 -11.69 1.92
CA GLU A 112 -16.32 -11.56 2.75
C GLU A 112 -16.18 -12.70 3.77
N LYS A 113 -17.05 -13.71 3.71
CA LYS A 113 -16.97 -14.96 4.49
C LYS A 113 -16.86 -14.73 6.00
N GLY A 114 -17.57 -13.72 6.51
CA GLY A 114 -17.57 -13.36 7.92
C GLY A 114 -16.31 -12.63 8.39
N PHE A 115 -15.42 -12.24 7.47
CA PHE A 115 -14.26 -11.42 7.79
C PHE A 115 -14.67 -9.94 7.91
N THR A 116 -15.09 -9.56 9.11
CA THR A 116 -15.38 -8.17 9.47
C THR A 116 -14.26 -7.60 10.34
N ARG A 117 -14.06 -6.28 10.25
CA ARG A 117 -13.20 -5.55 11.20
C ARG A 117 -13.69 -4.13 11.41
N THR A 118 -13.32 -3.57 12.55
CA THR A 118 -13.51 -2.16 12.87
C THR A 118 -12.37 -1.32 12.28
N THR A 119 -12.69 -0.15 11.74
CA THR A 119 -11.72 0.82 11.21
C THR A 119 -12.32 2.22 11.25
N CYS A 120 -11.61 3.23 10.73
CA CYS A 120 -12.09 4.59 10.60
C CYS A 120 -11.63 5.23 9.29
N PHE A 121 -12.20 6.41 9.01
CA PHE A 121 -11.69 7.34 8.02
C PHE A 121 -11.08 8.55 8.71
N ASP A 122 -9.90 8.95 8.25
CA ASP A 122 -9.29 10.23 8.56
C ASP A 122 -9.54 11.23 7.41
N ILE A 123 -9.34 12.53 7.66
CA ILE A 123 -9.37 13.52 6.57
C ILE A 123 -8.15 13.28 5.66
N SER A 124 -8.29 13.40 4.34
CA SER A 124 -7.22 13.03 3.38
C SER A 124 -5.88 13.71 3.63
N VAL A 125 -5.87 14.96 4.10
CA VAL A 125 -4.64 15.69 4.43
C VAL A 125 -3.88 15.11 5.65
N ALA A 126 -4.53 14.25 6.45
CA ALA A 126 -3.89 13.55 7.57
C ALA A 126 -3.19 12.24 7.14
N SER A 127 -3.30 11.84 5.87
CA SER A 127 -2.61 10.65 5.35
C SER A 127 -1.09 10.81 5.43
N GLU A 128 -0.37 9.75 5.77
CA GLU A 128 1.09 9.70 5.65
C GLU A 128 1.56 9.98 4.21
N ILE A 129 0.76 9.62 3.20
CA ILE A 129 1.06 9.92 1.79
C ILE A 129 1.12 11.43 1.55
N MET A 130 0.27 12.23 2.22
CA MET A 130 0.34 13.69 2.12
C MET A 130 1.66 14.22 2.70
N ALA A 131 2.08 13.70 3.85
CA ALA A 131 3.38 14.05 4.43
C ALA A 131 4.55 13.66 3.53
N ILE A 132 4.46 12.52 2.84
CA ILE A 132 5.47 12.08 1.87
C ILE A 132 5.52 13.01 0.65
N LEU A 133 4.38 13.49 0.13
CA LEU A 133 4.37 14.49 -0.93
C LEU A 133 5.04 15.80 -0.49
N ALA A 134 4.73 16.29 0.71
CA ALA A 134 5.27 17.55 1.23
C ALA A 134 6.78 17.48 1.58
N LEU A 135 7.28 16.30 1.95
CA LEU A 135 8.68 16.09 2.37
C LEU A 135 9.56 15.45 1.29
N GLY A 136 8.98 14.97 0.20
CA GLY A 136 9.68 14.28 -0.87
C GLY A 136 10.55 15.23 -1.68
N THR A 137 11.77 14.81 -1.98
CA THR A 137 12.76 15.63 -2.71
C THR A 137 12.94 15.20 -4.17
N SER A 138 12.48 14.00 -4.52
CA SER A 138 12.53 13.42 -5.85
C SER A 138 11.51 12.28 -5.96
N LEU A 139 11.25 11.79 -7.18
CA LEU A 139 10.40 10.62 -7.39
C LEU A 139 11.02 9.36 -6.78
N GLU A 140 12.35 9.25 -6.77
CA GLU A 140 13.08 8.16 -6.14
C GLU A 140 12.91 8.17 -4.61
N ASP A 141 13.08 9.34 -3.98
CA ASP A 141 12.86 9.54 -2.53
C ASP A 141 11.39 9.29 -2.15
N MET A 142 10.43 9.80 -2.93
CA MET A 142 9.02 9.50 -2.75
C MET A 142 8.75 7.99 -2.84
N SER A 143 9.31 7.31 -3.85
CA SER A 143 9.14 5.87 -4.02
C SER A 143 9.70 5.08 -2.83
N GLU A 144 10.83 5.48 -2.28
CA GLU A 144 11.44 4.82 -1.11
C GLU A 144 10.59 5.03 0.14
N ARG A 145 10.12 6.25 0.39
CA ARG A 145 9.23 6.56 1.52
C ARG A 145 7.92 5.79 1.43
N LEU A 146 7.29 5.78 0.26
CA LEU A 146 6.06 5.01 0.03
C LEU A 146 6.29 3.51 0.25
N ALA A 147 7.43 2.97 -0.18
CA ALA A 147 7.76 1.56 0.03
C ALA A 147 7.89 1.21 1.52
N ASN A 148 8.42 2.13 2.32
CA ASN A 148 8.73 1.91 3.74
C ASN A 148 7.57 2.18 4.70
N MET A 149 6.43 2.71 4.22
CA MET A 149 5.24 2.92 5.05
C MET A 149 4.80 1.61 5.72
N VAL A 150 4.72 1.60 7.05
CA VAL A 150 4.27 0.44 7.83
C VAL A 150 2.75 0.50 7.97
N VAL A 151 2.06 -0.49 7.42
CA VAL A 151 0.59 -0.50 7.37
C VAL A 151 -0.06 -1.37 8.44
N ALA A 152 0.68 -2.38 8.93
CA ALA A 152 0.22 -3.32 9.93
C ALA A 152 1.41 -4.06 10.58
N LEU A 153 1.14 -4.82 11.63
CA LEU A 153 2.04 -5.85 12.15
C LEU A 153 1.57 -7.25 11.75
N ASP A 154 2.52 -8.17 11.57
CA ASP A 154 2.21 -9.59 11.49
C ASP A 154 1.92 -10.18 12.90
N LYS A 155 1.44 -11.42 12.95
CA LYS A 155 1.18 -12.12 14.23
C LYS A 155 2.42 -12.39 15.08
N SER A 156 3.62 -12.18 14.53
CA SER A 156 4.90 -12.27 15.24
C SER A 156 5.40 -10.89 15.71
N GLY A 157 4.67 -9.81 15.42
CA GLY A 157 5.02 -8.44 15.77
C GLY A 157 5.97 -7.75 14.79
N ASN A 158 6.28 -8.36 13.64
CA ASN A 158 7.13 -7.73 12.63
C ASN A 158 6.32 -6.71 11.81
N PRO A 159 6.95 -5.60 11.37
CA PRO A 159 6.29 -4.62 10.53
C PRO A 159 5.99 -5.20 9.14
N VAL A 160 4.79 -4.90 8.64
CA VAL A 160 4.35 -5.17 7.28
C VAL A 160 4.27 -3.85 6.53
N THR A 161 5.03 -3.74 5.44
CA THR A 161 5.16 -2.49 4.68
C THR A 161 4.23 -2.43 3.47
N ALA A 162 4.02 -1.25 2.89
CA ALA A 162 3.32 -1.09 1.62
C ALA A 162 4.03 -1.85 0.47
N ASP A 163 5.37 -1.95 0.51
CA ASP A 163 6.15 -2.70 -0.46
C ASP A 163 5.91 -4.22 -0.34
N ASP A 164 5.66 -4.74 0.88
CA ASP A 164 5.27 -6.14 1.09
C ASP A 164 3.88 -6.49 0.52
N LEU A 165 3.01 -5.49 0.44
CA LEU A 165 1.71 -5.60 -0.24
C LEU A 165 1.81 -5.46 -1.77
N GLY A 166 3.00 -5.13 -2.30
CA GLY A 166 3.22 -4.96 -3.74
C GLY A 166 2.77 -3.59 -4.27
N MET A 167 2.59 -2.58 -3.41
CA MET A 167 1.84 -1.38 -3.75
C MET A 167 2.66 -0.20 -4.25
N THR A 168 3.96 -0.14 -3.98
CA THR A 168 4.83 1.01 -4.27
C THR A 168 4.65 1.56 -5.69
N GLY A 169 4.71 0.69 -6.71
CA GLY A 169 4.57 1.13 -8.10
C GLY A 169 3.19 1.69 -8.44
N ALA A 170 2.12 1.10 -7.90
CA ALA A 170 0.76 1.58 -8.13
C ALA A 170 0.52 2.93 -7.46
N LEU A 171 1.05 3.13 -6.24
CA LEU A 171 0.99 4.41 -5.55
C LEU A 171 1.77 5.49 -6.30
N MET A 172 2.98 5.17 -6.78
CA MET A 172 3.78 6.08 -7.60
C MET A 172 3.03 6.53 -8.86
N VAL A 173 2.32 5.63 -9.53
CA VAL A 173 1.52 6.00 -10.73
C VAL A 173 0.39 6.97 -10.39
N LEU A 174 -0.31 6.75 -9.28
CA LEU A 174 -1.40 7.64 -8.87
C LEU A 174 -0.92 9.02 -8.42
N LEU A 175 0.30 9.10 -7.88
CA LEU A 175 0.87 10.31 -7.31
C LEU A 175 1.81 11.06 -8.26
N ARG A 176 2.11 10.49 -9.44
CA ARG A 176 3.13 11.00 -10.35
C ARG A 176 2.95 12.49 -10.66
N ASP A 177 1.75 12.88 -11.05
CA ASP A 177 1.47 14.27 -11.45
C ASP A 177 1.23 15.16 -10.21
N ALA A 178 0.73 14.58 -9.11
CA ALA A 178 0.51 15.26 -7.84
C ALA A 178 1.81 15.61 -7.08
N PHE A 179 2.97 15.15 -7.57
CA PHE A 179 4.29 15.51 -7.05
C PHE A 179 4.82 16.82 -7.67
N GLU A 180 4.22 17.29 -8.76
CA GLU A 180 4.64 18.52 -9.43
C GLU A 180 4.00 19.75 -8.76
N PRO A 181 4.77 20.79 -8.37
CA PRO A 181 4.22 21.99 -7.77
C PRO A 181 3.26 22.75 -8.71
N THR A 182 2.19 23.32 -8.16
CA THR A 182 1.25 24.11 -8.96
C THR A 182 1.68 25.58 -9.01
N LEU A 183 1.95 26.09 -10.21
CA LEU A 183 2.21 27.51 -10.44
C LEU A 183 0.91 28.32 -10.52
N MET A 184 0.82 29.34 -9.69
CA MET A 184 -0.26 30.33 -9.64
C MET A 184 0.30 31.75 -9.61
N GLN A 185 -0.57 32.75 -9.42
CA GLN A 185 -0.16 34.15 -9.28
C GLN A 185 -0.95 34.85 -8.17
N SER A 186 -0.35 35.88 -7.56
CA SER A 186 -1.04 36.83 -6.69
C SER A 186 -1.93 37.79 -7.52
N LEU A 187 -2.72 38.63 -6.85
CA LEU A 187 -3.52 39.68 -7.50
C LEU A 187 -2.66 40.70 -8.28
N GLU A 188 -1.38 40.84 -7.93
CA GLU A 188 -0.42 41.76 -8.56
C GLU A 188 0.42 41.08 -9.66
N GLY A 189 0.13 39.83 -10.00
CA GLY A 189 0.83 39.08 -11.03
C GLY A 189 2.15 38.43 -10.57
N THR A 190 2.46 38.45 -9.27
CA THR A 190 3.64 37.77 -8.71
C THR A 190 3.43 36.25 -8.76
N PRO A 191 4.35 35.47 -9.35
CA PRO A 191 4.26 34.01 -9.35
C PRO A 191 4.29 33.42 -7.94
N VAL A 192 3.44 32.42 -7.68
CA VAL A 192 3.34 31.69 -6.40
C VAL A 192 3.29 30.20 -6.69
N LEU A 193 4.03 29.39 -5.92
CA LEU A 193 3.85 27.95 -5.92
C LEU A 193 2.89 27.55 -4.79
N VAL A 194 1.88 26.76 -5.14
CA VAL A 194 0.98 26.12 -4.18
C VAL A 194 1.19 24.61 -4.31
N HIS A 195 1.60 23.98 -3.22
CA HIS A 195 1.83 22.55 -3.15
C HIS A 195 1.60 22.05 -1.72
N ALA A 196 1.57 20.72 -1.57
CA ALA A 196 1.30 20.00 -0.32
C ALA A 196 1.98 20.61 0.92
#